data_AF-A0A409YU56-F1
#
_entry.id   AF-A0A409YU56-F1
#
_cell.length_a   1.000
_cell.length_b   1.000
_cell.length_c   1.000
_cell.angle_alpha   90.00
_cell.angle_beta   90.00
_cell.angle_gamma   90.00
#
_symmetry.space_group_name_H-M   'P 1'
#
loop_
_entity.id
_entity.type
_entity.pdbx_description
1 polymer ?
#
loop_
_entity_poly.entity_id
_entity_poly.type
_entity_poly.pdbx_seq_one_letter_code
_entity_poly.pdbx_strand_id
1 'polypeptide(L)'
;MLQDLSHMDRITQLQDAIQQLLTIMSNTIAYLTSRSNFVQVSSEIPITKQRNPEKFDPPDVFEANQKELVNDLIVKAKQIEYLINSLPEPEPEEEQAKRLEVLEEEMQVANAEYIRAVNRAKDLHAQISDVLKMMLEKTDEDLADPDTATHLEQALDQIRP
;
A
#
# COMPACT_ATOMS: atom_id res chain seq x y z
N MET A 1 -5.85 -6.76 7.33
CA MET A 1 -5.33 -7.68 6.29
C MET A 1 -5.32 -7.01 4.90
N LEU A 2 -4.88 -5.76 4.79
CA LEU A 2 -4.82 -5.00 3.53
C LEU A 2 -3.41 -4.46 3.23
N GLN A 3 -2.42 -4.85 4.04
CA GLN A 3 -1.04 -4.37 3.92
C GLN A 3 -0.19 -5.20 2.94
N ASP A 4 -0.66 -6.37 2.50
CA ASP A 4 0.11 -7.25 1.61
C ASP A 4 -0.01 -6.92 0.12
N LEU A 5 -0.94 -6.03 -0.30
CA LEU A 5 -1.08 -5.63 -1.71
C LEU A 5 -0.35 -4.34 -2.10
N SER A 6 0.15 -3.55 -1.14
CA SER A 6 0.81 -2.26 -1.43
C SER A 6 2.33 -2.31 -1.38
N HIS A 7 2.92 -3.42 -0.94
CA HIS A 7 4.36 -3.59 -0.94
C HIS A 7 4.75 -4.18 -2.30
N MET A 8 5.52 -3.43 -3.09
CA MET A 8 6.14 -3.97 -4.31
C MET A 8 6.70 -5.37 -4.01
N ASP A 9 6.49 -6.33 -4.90
CA ASP A 9 6.92 -7.72 -4.70
C ASP A 9 8.36 -7.78 -4.16
N ARG A 10 8.59 -8.52 -3.06
CA ARG A 10 9.89 -8.55 -2.37
C ARG A 10 10.99 -9.04 -3.30
N ILE A 11 10.66 -9.92 -4.24
CA ILE A 11 11.59 -10.39 -5.28
C ILE A 11 11.95 -9.23 -6.21
N THR A 12 10.96 -8.47 -6.68
CA THR A 12 11.18 -7.26 -7.48
C THR A 12 12.04 -6.23 -6.73
N GLN A 13 11.79 -6.00 -5.44
CA GLN A 13 12.61 -5.10 -4.62
C GLN A 13 14.06 -5.57 -4.48
N LEU A 14 14.27 -6.88 -4.31
CA LEU A 14 15.61 -7.47 -4.24
C LEU A 14 16.36 -7.29 -5.58
N GLN A 15 15.68 -7.53 -6.70
CA GLN A 15 16.23 -7.30 -8.03
C GLN A 15 16.69 -5.85 -8.20
N ASP A 16 15.84 -4.89 -7.86
CA ASP A 16 16.18 -3.46 -7.93
C ASP A 16 17.35 -3.09 -7.03
N ALA A 17 17.40 -3.63 -5.81
CA ALA A 17 18.50 -3.39 -4.87
C ALA A 17 19.84 -3.92 -5.40
N ILE A 18 19.85 -5.11 -6.02
CA ILE A 18 21.04 -5.68 -6.66
C ILE A 18 21.48 -4.82 -7.86
N GLN A 19 20.53 -4.37 -8.69
CA GLN A 19 20.82 -3.52 -9.83
C GLN A 19 21.43 -2.18 -9.39
N GLN A 20 20.89 -1.56 -8.34
CA GLN A 20 21.43 -0.35 -7.74
C GLN A 20 22.85 -0.57 -7.19
N LEU A 21 23.10 -1.70 -6.51
CA LEU A 21 24.43 -2.03 -6.01
C LEU A 21 25.46 -2.12 -7.17
N LEU A 22 25.09 -2.79 -8.27
CA LEU A 22 25.94 -2.88 -9.47
C LEU A 22 26.24 -1.51 -10.08
N THR A 23 25.23 -0.64 -10.16
CA THR A 23 25.40 0.74 -10.64
C THR A 23 26.33 1.55 -9.73
N ILE A 24 26.17 1.45 -8.40
CA ILE A 24 27.05 2.12 -7.44
C ILE A 24 28.49 1.62 -7.60
N MET A 25 28.71 0.32 -7.75
CA MET A 25 30.05 -0.25 -7.98
C MET A 25 30.70 0.28 -9.26
N SER A 26 29.96 0.31 -10.37
CA SER A 26 30.47 0.85 -11.64
C SER A 26 30.83 2.34 -11.54
N ASN A 27 29.95 3.14 -10.93
CA ASN A 27 30.16 4.56 -10.71
C ASN A 27 31.34 4.82 -9.75
N THR A 28 31.52 3.99 -8.74
CA THR A 28 32.65 4.06 -7.80
C THR A 28 33.97 3.82 -8.53
N ILE A 29 34.05 2.78 -9.36
CA ILE A 29 35.26 2.50 -10.16
C ILE A 29 35.52 3.64 -11.15
N ALA A 30 34.49 4.16 -11.81
CA ALA A 30 34.60 5.30 -12.71
C ALA A 30 35.09 6.55 -11.98
N TYR A 31 34.58 6.83 -10.78
CA TYR A 31 35.01 7.96 -9.96
C TYR A 31 36.48 7.83 -9.53
N LEU A 32 36.86 6.68 -8.97
CA LEU A 32 38.23 6.43 -8.50
C LEU A 32 39.25 6.54 -9.64
N THR A 33 38.94 6.03 -10.83
CA THR A 33 39.85 6.08 -11.99
C THR A 33 39.88 7.46 -12.67
N SER A 34 38.76 8.18 -12.70
CA SER A 34 38.67 9.48 -13.35
C SER A 34 39.17 10.64 -12.51
N ARG A 35 39.07 10.56 -11.17
CA ARG A 35 39.40 11.66 -10.25
C ARG A 35 40.70 11.45 -9.44
N SER A 36 41.36 10.29 -9.58
CA SER A 36 42.67 10.06 -8.95
C SER A 36 43.78 10.95 -9.54
N ASN A 37 44.65 11.46 -8.67
CA ASN A 37 45.88 12.17 -9.08
C ASN A 37 47.09 11.23 -9.07
N PHE A 38 48.17 11.61 -9.76
CA PHE A 38 49.43 10.87 -9.71
C PHE A 38 50.14 11.12 -8.38
N VAL A 39 50.56 10.03 -7.72
CA VAL A 39 51.38 10.09 -6.50
C VAL A 39 52.84 9.87 -6.89
N GLN A 40 53.74 10.73 -6.40
CA GLN A 40 55.18 10.56 -6.60
C GLN A 40 55.69 9.44 -5.69
N VAL A 41 56.20 8.36 -6.29
CA VAL A 41 56.70 7.18 -5.55
C VAL A 41 58.19 7.32 -5.19
N SER A 42 58.95 8.10 -5.96
CA SER A 42 60.37 8.37 -5.70
C SER A 42 60.67 9.87 -5.81
N SER A 43 61.37 10.42 -4.81
CA SER A 43 61.82 11.81 -4.75
C SER A 43 62.81 12.19 -5.86
N GLU A 44 63.45 11.20 -6.49
CA GLU A 44 64.44 11.40 -7.55
C GLU A 44 63.81 11.57 -8.95
N ILE A 45 62.54 11.20 -9.12
CA ILE A 45 61.85 11.27 -10.42
C ILE A 45 60.75 12.33 -10.35
N PRO A 46 60.93 13.51 -10.99
CA PRO A 46 59.91 14.55 -11.01
C PRO A 46 58.66 14.09 -11.77
N ILE A 47 57.47 14.47 -11.29
CA ILE A 47 56.22 14.24 -12.02
C ILE A 47 56.23 15.06 -13.32
N THR A 48 56.35 14.39 -14.47
CA THR A 48 56.45 15.04 -15.79
C THR A 48 55.10 15.32 -16.46
N LYS A 49 53.99 14.80 -15.90
CA LYS A 49 52.63 15.07 -16.35
C LYS A 49 51.73 15.42 -15.16
N GLN A 50 51.35 16.68 -15.06
CA GLN A 50 50.30 17.12 -14.15
C GLN A 50 48.95 16.95 -14.84
N ARG A 51 48.01 16.25 -14.19
CA ARG A 51 46.63 16.16 -14.66
C ARG A 51 45.98 17.53 -14.51
N ASN A 52 45.09 17.90 -15.43
CA ASN A 52 44.39 19.19 -15.35
C ASN A 52 43.70 19.31 -13.96
N PRO A 53 43.90 20.40 -13.19
CA PRO A 53 43.34 20.57 -11.85
C PRO A 53 41.82 20.46 -11.76
N GLU A 54 41.09 20.67 -12.85
CA GLU A 54 39.63 20.45 -12.88
C GLU A 54 39.24 18.96 -12.92
N LYS A 55 40.19 18.06 -13.24
CA LYS A 55 39.96 16.63 -13.46
C LYS A 55 40.33 15.75 -12.26
N PHE A 56 40.93 16.28 -11.20
CA PHE A 56 41.24 15.51 -9.99
C PHE A 56 40.72 16.24 -8.75
N ASP A 57 40.32 15.48 -7.74
CA ASP A 57 39.84 16.05 -6.48
C ASP A 57 41.02 16.24 -5.50
N PRO A 58 40.99 17.28 -4.63
CA PRO A 58 41.95 17.43 -3.55
C PRO A 58 42.00 16.16 -2.68
N PRO A 59 43.16 15.80 -2.10
CA PRO A 59 43.32 14.57 -1.31
C PRO A 59 42.26 14.42 -0.20
N ASP A 60 41.97 15.52 0.51
CA ASP A 60 41.00 15.52 1.61
C ASP A 60 39.57 15.22 1.13
N VAL A 61 39.18 15.80 -0.02
CA VAL A 61 37.85 15.59 -0.63
C VAL A 61 37.76 14.18 -1.21
N PHE A 62 38.83 13.70 -1.83
CA PHE A 62 38.90 12.35 -2.39
C PHE A 62 38.80 11.27 -1.31
N GLU A 63 39.48 11.44 -0.17
CA GLU A 63 39.38 10.51 0.96
C GLU A 63 37.98 10.55 1.59
N ALA A 64 37.38 11.73 1.74
CA ALA A 64 36.01 11.87 2.26
C ALA A 64 35.00 11.16 1.34
N ASN A 65 35.07 11.40 0.03
CA ASN A 65 34.20 10.76 -0.96
C ASN A 65 34.42 9.25 -1.01
N GLN A 66 35.66 8.77 -0.86
CA GLN A 66 35.94 7.34 -0.79
C GLN A 66 35.26 6.68 0.43
N LYS A 67 35.29 7.34 1.60
CA LYS A 67 34.62 6.84 2.81
C LYS A 67 33.10 6.81 2.64
N GLU A 68 32.52 7.84 2.01
CA GLU A 68 31.09 7.90 1.68
C GLU A 68 30.69 6.75 0.75
N LEU A 69 31.43 6.54 -0.35
CA LEU A 69 31.15 5.46 -1.31
C LEU A 69 31.24 4.07 -0.67
N VAL A 70 32.21 3.84 0.21
CA VAL A 70 32.33 2.58 0.96
C VAL A 70 31.16 2.39 1.92
N ASN A 71 30.76 3.45 2.63
CA ASN A 71 29.62 3.39 3.54
C ASN A 71 28.32 3.07 2.78
N ASP A 72 28.09 3.71 1.64
CA ASP A 72 26.94 3.46 0.78
C ASP A 72 26.90 2.02 0.27
N LEU A 73 28.06 1.48 -0.14
CA LEU A 73 28.19 0.09 -0.55
C LEU A 73 27.81 -0.88 0.58
N ILE A 74 28.32 -0.65 1.80
CA ILE A 74 28.05 -1.50 2.97
C ILE A 74 26.57 -1.43 3.36
N VAL A 75 25.99 -0.23 3.39
CA VAL A 75 24.58 -0.04 3.73
C VAL A 75 23.71 -0.77 2.71
N LYS A 76 23.99 -0.65 1.41
CA LYS A 76 23.25 -1.34 0.35
C LYS A 76 23.41 -2.86 0.41
N ALA A 77 24.60 -3.36 0.72
CA ALA A 77 24.84 -4.78 0.93
C ALA A 77 24.02 -5.35 2.10
N LYS A 78 23.97 -4.63 3.23
CA LYS A 78 23.13 -5.01 4.38
C LYS A 78 21.63 -4.95 4.07
N GLN A 79 21.20 -3.98 3.27
CA GLN A 79 19.81 -3.90 2.81
C GLN A 79 19.44 -5.14 1.98
N ILE A 80 20.33 -5.58 1.08
CA ILE A 80 20.14 -6.81 0.31
C ILE A 80 20.08 -8.04 1.21
N GLU A 81 20.98 -8.15 2.19
CA GLU A 81 20.98 -9.25 3.16
C GLU A 81 19.67 -9.31 3.96
N TYR A 82 19.18 -8.15 4.42
CA TYR A 82 17.87 -8.06 5.08
C TYR A 82 16.73 -8.48 4.15
N LEU A 83 16.74 -8.04 2.89
CA LEU A 83 15.72 -8.41 1.91
C LEU A 83 15.72 -9.92 1.65
N ILE A 84 16.89 -10.55 1.53
CA ILE A 84 17.02 -12.01 1.38
C ILE A 84 16.43 -12.73 2.60
N ASN A 85 16.78 -12.31 3.82
CA ASN A 85 16.23 -12.89 5.05
C ASN A 85 14.72 -12.67 5.20
N SER A 86 14.18 -11.65 4.53
CA SER A 86 12.76 -11.36 4.52
C SER A 86 12.01 -12.11 3.41
N LEU A 87 12.68 -12.84 2.51
CA LEU A 87 11.97 -13.60 1.49
C LEU A 87 11.14 -14.71 2.16
N PRO A 88 9.87 -14.88 1.77
CA PRO A 88 9.10 -16.03 2.22
C PRO A 88 9.80 -17.31 1.75
N GLU A 89 9.82 -18.33 2.61
CA GLU A 89 10.37 -19.63 2.24
C GLU A 89 9.57 -20.18 1.04
N PRO A 90 10.25 -20.76 0.04
CA PRO A 90 9.56 -21.35 -1.10
C PRO A 90 8.77 -22.57 -0.64
N GLU A 91 7.44 -22.45 -0.61
CA GLU A 91 6.53 -23.59 -0.41
C GLU A 91 6.58 -24.51 -1.64
N PRO A 92 6.53 -25.84 -1.47
CA PRO A 92 6.38 -26.78 -2.58
C PRO A 92 5.11 -26.47 -3.39
N GLU A 93 5.17 -26.55 -4.72
CA GLU A 93 4.03 -26.22 -5.59
C GLU A 93 2.76 -27.02 -5.24
N GLU A 94 2.91 -28.28 -4.82
CA GLU A 94 1.79 -29.13 -4.40
C GLU A 94 1.11 -28.64 -3.12
N GLU A 95 1.88 -28.12 -2.15
CA GLU A 95 1.34 -27.58 -0.91
C GLU A 95 0.70 -26.21 -1.15
N GLN A 96 1.32 -25.40 -2.00
CA GLN A 96 0.76 -24.11 -2.42
C GLN A 96 -0.57 -24.30 -3.17
N ALA A 97 -0.66 -25.27 -4.08
CA ALA A 97 -1.88 -25.59 -4.81
C ALA A 97 -3.02 -26.02 -3.86
N LYS A 98 -2.73 -26.92 -2.91
CA LYS A 98 -3.71 -27.34 -1.88
C LYS A 98 -4.18 -26.17 -1.03
N ARG A 99 -3.25 -25.29 -0.62
CA ARG A 99 -3.59 -24.11 0.17
C ARG A 99 -4.50 -23.15 -0.60
N LEU A 100 -4.26 -22.97 -1.91
CA LEU A 100 -5.11 -22.15 -2.77
C LEU A 100 -6.50 -22.76 -2.95
N GLU A 101 -6.60 -24.09 -3.12
CA GLU A 101 -7.87 -24.81 -3.20
C GLU A 101 -8.70 -24.62 -1.93
N VAL A 102 -8.09 -24.82 -0.75
CA VAL A 102 -8.75 -24.58 0.55
C VAL A 102 -9.22 -23.13 0.68
N LEU A 103 -8.38 -22.17 0.28
CA LEU A 103 -8.74 -20.75 0.34
C LEU A 103 -9.90 -20.40 -0.60
N GLU A 104 -9.96 -21.05 -1.77
CA GLU A 104 -11.07 -20.89 -2.71
C GLU A 104 -12.37 -21.43 -2.12
N GLU A 105 -12.35 -22.61 -1.50
CA GLU A 105 -13.50 -23.19 -0.80
C GLU A 105 -13.99 -22.26 0.33
N GLU A 106 -13.07 -21.76 1.16
CA GLU A 106 -13.38 -20.80 2.23
C GLU A 106 -14.02 -19.52 1.66
N MET A 107 -13.49 -19.00 0.55
CA MET A 107 -14.05 -17.83 -0.13
C MET A 107 -15.46 -18.10 -0.66
N GLN A 108 -15.73 -19.27 -1.21
CA GLN A 108 -17.06 -19.63 -1.70
C GLN A 108 -18.07 -19.71 -0.56
N VAL A 109 -17.70 -20.30 0.57
CA VAL A 109 -18.54 -20.35 1.78
C VAL A 109 -18.82 -18.95 2.31
N ALA A 110 -17.77 -18.14 2.51
CA ALA A 110 -17.90 -16.77 3.01
C ALA A 110 -18.77 -15.90 2.09
N ASN A 111 -18.63 -16.04 0.77
CA ASN A 111 -19.46 -15.32 -0.20
C ASN A 111 -20.93 -15.78 -0.15
N ALA A 112 -21.19 -17.08 0.01
CA ALA A 112 -22.54 -17.60 0.16
C ALA A 112 -23.21 -17.07 1.43
N GLU A 113 -22.48 -17.02 2.55
CA GLU A 113 -22.96 -16.42 3.80
C GLU A 113 -23.23 -14.93 3.64
N TYR A 114 -22.32 -14.19 2.98
CA TYR A 114 -22.49 -12.78 2.66
C TYR A 114 -23.78 -12.54 1.85
N ILE A 115 -24.01 -13.31 0.79
CA ILE A 115 -25.22 -13.19 -0.03
C ILE A 115 -26.49 -13.46 0.81
N ARG A 116 -26.49 -14.49 1.66
CA ARG A 116 -27.63 -14.77 2.55
C ARG A 116 -27.89 -13.63 3.53
N ALA A 117 -26.84 -13.07 4.14
CA ALA A 117 -26.96 -11.95 5.07
C ALA A 117 -27.53 -10.70 4.37
N VAL A 118 -27.04 -10.39 3.16
CA VAL A 118 -27.54 -9.27 2.35
C VAL A 118 -29.00 -9.47 1.95
N ASN A 119 -29.40 -10.68 1.53
CA ASN A 119 -30.80 -10.95 1.18
C ASN A 119 -31.71 -10.79 2.39
N ARG A 120 -31.33 -11.33 3.56
CA ARG A 120 -32.08 -11.14 4.81
C ARG A 120 -32.23 -9.67 5.18
N ALA A 121 -31.17 -8.88 5.01
CA ALA A 121 -31.22 -7.44 5.27
C ALA A 121 -32.18 -6.72 4.30
N LYS A 122 -32.17 -7.09 3.00
CA LYS A 122 -33.11 -6.56 2.01
C LYS A 122 -34.56 -6.92 2.32
N ASP A 123 -34.82 -8.16 2.70
CA ASP A 123 -36.17 -8.62 3.05
C ASP A 123 -36.71 -7.90 4.29
N LEU A 124 -35.88 -7.74 5.32
CA LEU A 124 -36.25 -6.98 6.51
C LEU A 124 -36.48 -5.50 6.19
N HIS A 125 -35.64 -4.91 5.34
CA HIS A 125 -35.81 -3.53 4.89
C HIS A 125 -37.12 -3.34 4.12
N ALA A 126 -37.48 -4.29 3.25
CA ALA A 126 -38.76 -4.28 2.54
C ALA A 126 -39.94 -4.36 3.53
N GLN A 127 -39.90 -5.29 4.48
CA GLN A 127 -40.94 -5.42 5.51
C GLN A 127 -41.10 -4.15 6.35
N ILE A 128 -40.00 -3.52 6.78
CA ILE A 128 -40.05 -2.26 7.52
C ILE A 128 -40.63 -1.15 6.65
N SER A 129 -40.22 -1.07 5.38
CA SER A 129 -40.72 -0.08 4.43
C SER A 129 -42.23 -0.22 4.19
N ASP A 130 -42.74 -1.45 4.10
CA ASP A 130 -44.16 -1.73 3.90
C ASP A 130 -44.98 -1.39 5.15
N VAL A 131 -44.48 -1.72 6.35
CA VAL A 131 -45.12 -1.31 7.61
C VAL A 131 -45.17 0.22 7.73
N LEU A 132 -44.08 0.92 7.40
CA LEU A 132 -44.05 2.37 7.42
C LEU A 132 -45.05 2.97 6.43
N LYS A 133 -45.17 2.42 5.22
CA LYS A 133 -46.19 2.85 4.24
C LYS A 133 -47.60 2.63 4.77
N MET A 134 -47.90 1.45 5.31
CA MET A 134 -49.23 1.14 5.86
C MET A 134 -49.59 2.05 7.04
N MET A 135 -48.64 2.38 7.92
CA MET A 135 -48.89 3.34 9.00
C MET A 135 -49.15 4.76 8.48
N LEU A 136 -48.48 5.15 7.39
CA LEU A 136 -48.65 6.46 6.77
C LEU A 136 -49.99 6.56 6.03
N GLU A 137 -50.36 5.53 5.25
CA GLU A 137 -51.66 5.42 4.59
C GLU A 137 -52.82 5.40 5.59
N LYS A 138 -52.68 4.69 6.71
CA LYS A 138 -53.70 4.68 7.77
C LYS A 138 -53.85 6.04 8.44
N THR A 139 -52.75 6.80 8.58
CA THR A 139 -52.81 8.16 9.11
C THR A 139 -53.52 9.09 8.13
N ASP A 140 -53.33 8.91 6.82
CA ASP A 140 -54.04 9.66 5.79
C ASP A 140 -55.54 9.29 5.72
N GLU A 141 -55.91 8.01 5.92
CA GLU A 141 -57.32 7.58 6.03
C GLU A 141 -58.01 8.12 7.29
N ASP A 142 -57.36 8.09 8.46
CA ASP A 142 -57.88 8.69 9.70
C ASP A 142 -58.05 10.22 9.58
N LEU A 143 -57.30 10.88 8.69
CA LEU A 143 -57.45 12.31 8.37
C LEU A 143 -58.47 12.59 7.25
N ALA A 144 -58.81 11.58 6.44
CA ALA A 144 -59.73 11.68 5.30
C ALA A 144 -61.16 11.19 5.61
N ASP A 145 -61.40 10.59 6.79
CA ASP A 145 -62.72 10.13 7.20
C ASP A 145 -63.65 11.34 7.54
N PRO A 146 -64.68 11.64 6.70
CA PRO A 146 -65.55 12.80 6.89
C PRO A 146 -66.41 12.71 8.16
N ASP A 147 -66.53 11.54 8.79
CA ASP A 147 -67.32 11.37 10.02
C ASP A 147 -66.64 11.97 11.27
N THR A 148 -65.30 12.03 11.32
CA THR A 148 -64.58 12.68 12.43
C THR A 148 -64.65 14.21 12.34
N ALA A 149 -64.60 14.76 11.12
CA ALA A 149 -64.82 16.19 10.87
C ALA A 149 -66.26 16.60 11.21
N THR A 150 -67.25 15.76 10.84
CA THR A 150 -68.67 16.03 11.11
C THR A 150 -69.00 15.96 12.61
N HIS A 151 -68.37 15.06 13.37
CA HIS A 151 -68.57 14.98 14.82
C HIS A 151 -67.89 16.12 15.60
N LEU A 152 -66.74 16.64 15.13
CA LEU A 152 -66.11 17.83 15.72
C LEU A 152 -66.91 19.10 15.40
N GLU A 153 -67.50 19.20 14.21
CA GLU A 153 -68.36 20.33 13.83
C GLU A 153 -69.69 20.32 14.62
N GLN A 154 -70.31 19.15 14.82
CA GLN A 154 -71.50 19.00 15.68
C GLN A 154 -71.22 19.27 17.17
N ALA A 155 -70.04 18.92 17.67
CA ALA A 155 -69.65 19.21 19.06
C ALA A 155 -69.37 20.71 19.29
N LEU A 156 -68.85 21.41 18.27
CA LEU A 156 -68.62 22.87 18.33
C LEU A 156 -69.93 23.65 18.21
N ASP A 157 -70.93 23.15 17.48
CA ASP A 157 -72.24 23.82 17.33
C ASP A 157 -73.13 23.67 18.59
N GLN A 158 -72.92 22.63 19.41
CA GLN A 158 -73.60 22.48 20.72
C GLN A 158 -73.03 23.37 21.84
N ILE A 159 -71.90 24.04 21.63
CA ILE A 159 -71.23 24.89 22.63
C ILE A 159 -71.34 26.39 22.27
N ARG A 160 -71.95 26.74 21.12
CA ARG A 160 -72.23 28.13 20.77
C ARG A 160 -73.57 28.56 21.40
N PRO A 161 -73.60 29.64 22.22
CA PRO A 161 -74.77 30.04 23.01
C PRO A 161 -75.93 30.59 22.16
#